data_AF-A0A2V8F068-F1
#
_entry.id   AF-A0A2V8F068-F1
#
_cell.length_a   1.000
_cell.length_b   1.000
_cell.length_c   1.000
_cell.angle_alpha   90.00
_cell.angle_beta   90.00
_cell.angle_gamma   90.00
#
_symmetry.space_group_name_H-M   'P 1'
#
loop_
_entity.id
_entity.type
_entity.pdbx_description
1 polymer ?
#
loop_
_entity_poly.entity_id
_entity_poly.type
_entity_poly.pdbx_seq_one_letter_code
_entity_poly.pdbx_strand_id
1 'polypeptide(L)'
;MDWQADPAGPRTRLARVVRTVGKVATRRRPREEHRQKNWLRDVILGGQDGLVNILGIILGVIAGGGSRTVLLAAGFAAAITESISMGAVGYTSSVSERDYYASERTRELSEIETMPEAERAEV
;
A
#
# COMPACT_ATOMS: atom_id res chain seq x y z
N MET A 1 -4.92 11.01 -55.65
CA MET A 1 -4.89 10.28 -54.36
C MET A 1 -5.39 11.27 -53.33
N ASP A 2 -6.72 11.34 -53.17
CA ASP A 2 -7.40 12.28 -52.27
C ASP A 2 -7.37 11.75 -50.84
N TRP A 3 -6.80 12.53 -49.93
CA TRP A 3 -6.82 12.28 -48.48
C TRP A 3 -7.95 13.12 -47.88
N GLN A 4 -9.15 12.54 -47.82
CA GLN A 4 -10.32 13.20 -47.26
C GLN A 4 -10.45 12.81 -45.77
N ALA A 5 -9.99 13.69 -44.90
CA ALA A 5 -10.16 13.58 -43.46
C ALA A 5 -11.64 13.80 -43.10
N ASP A 6 -12.27 12.81 -42.48
CA ASP A 6 -13.64 12.91 -41.95
C ASP A 6 -13.66 13.86 -40.72
N PRO A 7 -14.43 14.97 -40.72
CA PRO A 7 -14.53 15.90 -39.60
C PRO A 7 -15.56 15.47 -38.53
N ALA A 8 -16.13 14.26 -38.60
CA ALA A 8 -17.13 13.81 -37.63
C ALA A 8 -16.49 13.25 -36.35
N GLY A 9 -16.39 14.08 -35.31
CA GLY A 9 -16.11 13.64 -33.95
C GLY A 9 -17.04 12.50 -33.48
N PRO A 10 -16.62 11.69 -32.49
CA PRO A 10 -17.25 10.41 -32.16
C PRO A 10 -18.73 10.56 -31.76
N ARG A 11 -19.63 10.04 -32.61
CA ARG A 11 -21.10 10.15 -32.50
C ARG A 11 -21.75 9.08 -31.59
N THR A 12 -20.96 8.27 -30.90
CA THR A 12 -21.49 7.13 -30.16
C THR A 12 -21.89 7.51 -28.74
N ARG A 13 -23.08 7.08 -28.31
CA ARG A 13 -23.59 7.29 -26.93
C ARG A 13 -22.62 6.75 -25.87
N LEU A 14 -21.84 5.74 -26.23
CA LEU A 14 -20.78 5.14 -25.39
C LEU A 14 -19.64 6.13 -25.08
N ALA A 15 -19.21 6.95 -26.04
CA ALA A 15 -18.16 7.94 -25.81
C ALA A 15 -18.57 9.06 -24.84
N ARG A 16 -19.88 9.28 -24.68
CA ARG A 16 -20.43 10.22 -23.69
C ARG A 16 -20.50 9.59 -22.30
N VAL A 17 -20.91 8.32 -22.22
CA VAL A 17 -20.94 7.57 -20.94
C VAL A 17 -19.54 7.40 -20.36
N VAL A 18 -18.54 7.08 -21.19
CA VAL A 18 -17.13 6.98 -20.73
C VAL A 18 -16.63 8.33 -20.19
N ARG A 19 -17.04 9.46 -20.79
CA ARG A 19 -16.68 10.81 -20.29
C ARG A 19 -17.45 11.22 -19.02
N THR A 20 -18.70 10.81 -18.88
CA THR A 20 -19.49 11.11 -17.67
C THR A 20 -19.03 10.27 -16.48
N VAL A 21 -18.69 9.00 -16.70
CA VAL A 21 -18.12 8.14 -15.65
C VAL A 21 -16.72 8.63 -15.23
N GLY A 22 -15.93 9.18 -16.16
CA GLY A 22 -14.64 9.80 -15.84
C GLY A 22 -14.71 11.10 -15.01
N LYS A 23 -15.89 11.76 -14.93
CA LYS A 23 -16.05 13.05 -14.21
C LYS A 23 -16.67 12.95 -12.81
N VAL A 24 -17.13 11.78 -12.38
CA VAL A 24 -17.73 11.59 -11.04
C VAL A 24 -16.81 10.78 -10.13
N ALA A 25 -15.50 11.04 -10.20
CA ALA A 25 -14.59 10.69 -9.13
C ALA A 25 -14.58 11.86 -8.14
N THR A 26 -15.61 11.92 -7.29
CA THR A 26 -15.55 12.79 -6.10
C THR A 26 -14.38 12.29 -5.25
N ARG A 27 -13.31 13.08 -5.19
CA ARG A 27 -12.18 12.89 -4.27
C ARG A 27 -12.71 13.06 -2.85
N ARG A 28 -13.26 12.00 -2.25
CA ARG A 28 -13.45 11.95 -0.80
C ARG A 28 -12.05 11.75 -0.20
N ARG A 29 -11.48 12.78 0.40
CA ARG A 29 -10.25 12.61 1.20
C ARG A 29 -10.56 11.65 2.36
N PRO A 30 -9.71 10.66 2.63
CA PRO A 30 -9.86 9.83 3.81
C PRO A 30 -9.79 10.71 5.06
N ARG A 31 -10.77 10.56 5.95
CA ARG A 31 -10.82 11.22 7.26
C ARG A 31 -9.51 10.95 7.99
N GLU A 32 -8.84 11.99 8.48
CA GLU A 32 -7.62 11.87 9.27
C GLU A 32 -7.92 11.17 10.61
N GLU A 33 -7.87 9.84 10.62
CA GLU A 33 -7.82 9.09 11.87
C GLU A 33 -6.39 9.13 12.39
N HIS A 34 -6.18 9.81 13.53
CA HIS A 34 -4.97 9.67 14.33
C HIS A 34 -4.87 8.24 14.88
N ARG A 35 -4.46 7.29 14.04
CA ARG A 35 -4.26 5.90 14.42
C ARG A 35 -2.98 5.81 15.23
N GLN A 36 -3.13 5.73 16.56
CA GLN A 36 -1.99 5.40 17.41
C GLN A 36 -1.44 4.02 17.01
N LYS A 37 -0.15 3.97 16.69
CA LYS A 37 0.54 2.73 16.30
C LYS A 37 0.56 1.78 17.49
N ASN A 38 -0.16 0.66 17.36
CA ASN A 38 -0.19 -0.37 18.40
C ASN A 38 0.86 -1.43 18.08
N TRP A 39 2.07 -1.22 18.59
CA TRP A 39 3.22 -2.11 18.41
C TRP A 39 2.93 -3.56 18.83
N LEU A 40 2.05 -3.77 19.81
CA LEU A 40 1.67 -5.12 20.25
C LEU A 40 0.86 -5.85 19.18
N ARG A 41 -0.04 -5.15 18.47
CA ARG A 41 -0.80 -5.75 17.36
C ARG A 41 0.13 -6.15 16.23
N ASP A 42 1.10 -5.30 15.91
CA ASP A 42 2.10 -5.58 14.86
C ASP A 42 2.97 -6.78 15.22
N VAL A 43 3.37 -6.90 16.49
CA VAL A 43 4.11 -8.07 17.00
C VAL A 43 3.28 -9.35 16.96
N ILE A 44 1.99 -9.30 17.32
CA ILE A 44 1.12 -10.48 17.30
C ILE A 44 0.83 -10.94 15.87
N LEU A 45 0.48 -10.01 14.98
CA LEU A 45 0.23 -10.31 13.56
C LEU A 45 1.50 -10.82 12.88
N GLY A 46 2.64 -10.18 13.17
CA GLY A 46 3.93 -10.64 12.70
C GLY A 46 4.30 -12.03 13.25
N GLY A 47 4.12 -12.25 14.54
CA GLY A 47 4.36 -13.55 15.16
C GLY A 47 3.51 -14.67 14.54
N GLN A 48 2.25 -14.39 14.22
CA GLN A 48 1.37 -15.36 13.56
C GLN A 48 1.89 -15.74 12.17
N ASP A 49 2.20 -14.77 11.31
CA ASP A 49 2.70 -15.05 9.96
C ASP A 49 4.07 -15.73 10.00
N GLY A 50 4.94 -15.31 10.91
CA GLY A 50 6.27 -15.90 11.08
C GLY A 50 6.23 -17.35 11.56
N LEU A 51 5.32 -17.71 12.46
CA LEU A 51 5.13 -19.10 12.90
C LEU A 51 4.66 -20.00 11.76
N VAL A 52 3.73 -19.53 10.94
CA VAL A 52 3.24 -20.30 9.77
C VAL A 52 4.37 -20.51 8.76
N ASN A 53 5.18 -19.49 8.49
CA ASN A 53 6.31 -19.59 7.57
C ASN A 53 7.37 -20.59 8.07
N ILE A 54 7.80 -20.45 9.33
CA ILE A 54 8.79 -21.35 9.95
C ILE A 54 8.28 -22.79 9.95
N LEU A 55 7.00 -23.02 10.28
CA LEU A 55 6.39 -24.35 10.25
C LEU A 55 6.42 -24.94 8.84
N GLY A 56 6.08 -24.16 7.81
CA GLY A 56 6.15 -24.60 6.42
C GLY A 56 7.56 -25.03 6.00
N ILE A 57 8.57 -24.24 6.36
CA ILE A 57 9.98 -24.56 6.10
C ILE A 57 10.39 -25.86 6.81
N ILE A 58 10.09 -25.98 8.10
CA ILE A 58 10.40 -27.17 8.91
C ILE A 58 9.72 -28.42 8.32
N LEU A 59 8.44 -28.34 7.95
CA LEU A 59 7.72 -29.44 7.32
C LEU A 59 8.34 -29.83 5.98
N GLY A 60 8.74 -28.86 5.17
CA GLY A 60 9.45 -29.11 3.90
C GLY A 60 10.79 -29.82 4.11
N VAL A 61 11.56 -29.40 5.11
CA VAL A 61 12.84 -30.05 5.46
C VAL A 61 12.62 -31.49 5.94
N ILE A 62 11.60 -31.73 6.78
CA ILE A 62 11.26 -33.09 7.25
C ILE A 62 10.81 -33.96 6.07
N ALA A 63 9.90 -33.45 5.22
CA ALA A 63 9.40 -34.16 4.05
C ALA A 63 10.52 -34.50 3.06
N GLY A 64 11.55 -33.65 2.97
CA GLY A 64 12.76 -33.88 2.16
C GLY A 64 13.78 -34.83 2.78
N GLY A 65 13.50 -35.44 3.94
CA GLY A 65 14.43 -36.36 4.61
C GLY A 65 15.60 -35.67 5.31
N GLY A 66 15.45 -34.39 5.67
CA GLY A 66 16.48 -33.61 6.36
C GLY A 66 16.87 -34.21 7.71
N SER A 67 18.16 -34.15 8.04
CA SER A 67 18.67 -34.58 9.33
C SER A 67 18.29 -33.60 10.45
N ARG A 68 18.37 -34.02 11.72
CA ARG A 68 18.12 -33.15 12.89
C ARG A 68 18.95 -31.87 12.88
N THR A 69 20.22 -31.95 12.47
CA THR A 69 21.10 -30.79 12.38
C THR A 69 20.60 -29.79 11.35
N VAL A 70 20.15 -30.27 10.20
CA VAL A 70 19.57 -29.43 9.14
C VAL A 70 18.26 -28.79 9.61
N LEU A 71 17.42 -29.55 10.30
CA LEU A 71 16.15 -29.05 10.86
C LEU A 71 16.37 -27.88 11.82
N LEU A 72 17.30 -28.03 12.77
CA LEU A 72 17.63 -26.99 13.74
C LEU A 72 18.23 -25.76 13.05
N ALA A 73 19.20 -25.97 12.15
CA ALA A 73 19.82 -24.88 11.41
C ALA A 73 18.79 -24.10 10.57
N ALA A 74 17.92 -24.80 9.84
CA ALA A 74 16.87 -24.19 9.03
C ALA A 74 15.86 -23.42 9.88
N GLY A 75 15.41 -23.98 11.01
CA GLY A 75 14.49 -23.30 11.92
C GLY A 75 15.07 -21.99 12.48
N PHE A 76 16.34 -22.01 12.94
CA PHE A 76 17.01 -20.80 13.43
C PHE A 76 17.23 -19.77 12.32
N ALA A 77 17.70 -20.20 11.15
CA ALA A 77 17.90 -19.32 10.02
C ALA A 77 16.57 -18.67 9.58
N ALA A 78 15.48 -19.45 9.51
CA ALA A 78 14.16 -18.95 9.18
C ALA A 78 13.67 -17.91 10.20
N ALA A 79 13.80 -18.19 11.49
CA ALA A 79 13.38 -17.27 12.55
C ALA A 79 14.13 -15.92 12.49
N ILE A 80 15.45 -15.95 12.29
CA ILE A 80 16.26 -14.73 12.18
C ILE A 80 15.87 -13.94 10.92
N THR A 81 15.73 -14.64 9.80
CA THR A 81 15.35 -14.01 8.52
C THR A 81 13.98 -13.33 8.62
N GLU A 82 13.01 -13.99 9.24
CA GLU A 82 11.66 -13.47 9.43
C GLU A 82 11.65 -12.23 10.33
N SER A 83 12.39 -12.27 11.44
CA SER A 83 12.50 -11.13 12.35
C SER A 83 13.11 -9.90 11.67
N ILE A 84 14.13 -10.10 10.83
CA ILE A 84 14.76 -9.01 10.07
C ILE A 84 13.76 -8.45 9.04
N SER A 85 13.07 -9.33 8.31
CA SER A 85 12.06 -8.94 7.32
C SER A 85 10.97 -8.07 7.93
N MET A 86 10.36 -8.51 9.03
CA MET A 86 9.30 -7.75 9.72
C MET A 86 9.79 -6.40 10.25
N GLY A 87 11.01 -6.36 10.79
CA GLY A 87 11.64 -5.10 11.21
C GLY A 87 11.84 -4.13 10.04
N ALA A 88 12.38 -4.63 8.92
CA ALA A 88 12.62 -3.82 7.73
C ALA A 88 11.32 -3.30 7.09
N VAL A 89 10.29 -4.15 7.01
CA VAL A 89 8.97 -3.78 6.51
C VAL A 89 8.32 -2.74 7.42
N GLY A 90 8.37 -2.92 8.73
CA GLY A 90 7.84 -1.95 9.71
C GLY A 90 8.55 -0.60 9.62
N TYR A 91 9.88 -0.60 9.53
CA TYR A 91 10.67 0.62 9.37
C TYR A 91 10.29 1.37 8.10
N THR A 92 10.33 0.70 6.95
CA THR A 92 10.02 1.32 5.65
C THR A 92 8.59 1.86 5.64
N SER A 93 7.64 1.11 6.21
CA SER A 93 6.24 1.57 6.34
C SER A 93 6.13 2.84 7.19
N SER A 94 6.87 2.94 8.29
CA SER A 94 6.88 4.14 9.14
C SER A 94 7.49 5.35 8.46
N VAL A 95 8.53 5.16 7.66
CA VAL A 95 9.16 6.23 6.88
C VAL A 95 8.21 6.72 5.79
N SER A 96 7.63 5.79 5.02
CA SER A 96 6.66 6.11 3.96
C SER A 96 5.44 6.86 4.51
N GLU A 97 4.92 6.46 5.67
CA GLU A 97 3.79 7.14 6.32
C GLU A 97 4.15 8.57 6.72
N ARG A 98 5.36 8.78 7.27
CA ARG A 98 5.85 10.11 7.63
C ARG A 98 6.05 11.00 6.40
N ASP A 99 6.65 10.47 5.36
CA ASP A 99 6.94 11.21 4.14
C ASP A 99 5.64 11.56 3.39
N TYR A 100 4.68 10.63 3.36
CA TYR A 100 3.34 10.89 2.86
C TYR A 100 2.66 12.03 3.63
N TYR A 101 2.67 11.97 4.96
CA TYR A 101 2.07 13.00 5.81
C TYR A 101 2.72 14.37 5.61
N ALA A 102 4.06 14.42 5.51
CA ALA A 102 4.78 15.67 5.24
C ALA A 102 4.42 16.26 3.86
N SER A 103 4.24 15.41 2.85
CA SER A 103 3.86 15.84 1.51
C SER A 103 2.43 16.39 1.46
N GLU A 104 1.47 15.71 2.08
CA GLU A 104 0.08 16.17 2.15
C GLU A 104 -0.02 17.48 2.95
N ARG A 105 0.71 17.59 4.07
CA ARG A 105 0.77 18.83 4.86
C ARG A 105 1.29 20.01 4.04
N THR A 106 2.34 19.81 3.24
CA THR A 106 2.90 20.86 2.39
C THR A 106 1.92 21.27 1.30
N ARG A 107 1.22 20.30 0.72
CA ARG A 107 0.19 20.53 -0.29
C ARG A 107 -0.99 21.33 0.27
N GLU A 108 -1.54 20.95 1.42
CA GLU A 108 -2.65 21.69 2.04
C GLU A 108 -2.26 23.12 2.42
N LEU A 109 -1.04 23.34 2.94
CA LEU A 109 -0.56 24.70 3.21
C LEU A 109 -0.49 25.55 1.93
N SER A 110 -0.11 24.96 0.79
CA SER A 110 -0.13 25.67 -0.49
C SER A 110 -1.54 25.92 -1.04
N GLU A 111 -2.48 24.99 -0.81
CA GLU A 111 -3.89 25.13 -1.20
C GLU A 111 -4.57 26.24 -0.36
N ILE A 112 -4.26 26.34 0.94
CA ILE A 112 -4.69 27.42 1.84
C ILE A 112 -4.24 28.80 1.32
N GLU A 113 -3.00 28.93 0.82
CA GLU A 113 -2.45 30.21 0.35
C GLU A 113 -2.94 30.57 -1.06
N THR A 114 -3.05 29.59 -1.95
CA THR A 114 -3.38 29.83 -3.37
C THR A 114 -4.88 29.78 -3.68
N MET A 115 -5.67 29.06 -2.88
CA MET A 115 -7.11 28.81 -3.12
C MET A 115 -7.97 28.92 -1.84
N PRO A 116 -7.90 30.03 -1.08
CA PRO A 116 -8.55 30.13 0.24
C PRO A 116 -10.08 30.01 0.19
N GLU A 117 -10.73 30.42 -0.90
CA GLU A 117 -12.19 30.27 -1.04
C GLU A 117 -12.61 28.83 -1.30
N ALA A 118 -11.81 28.06 -2.05
CA ALA A 118 -12.07 26.64 -2.28
C ALA A 118 -11.86 25.84 -0.99
N GLU A 119 -10.80 26.14 -0.24
CA GLU A 119 -10.49 25.51 1.04
C GLU A 119 -11.57 25.77 2.09
N ARG A 120 -12.08 27.01 2.19
CA ARG A 120 -13.20 27.36 3.09
C ARG A 120 -14.51 26.64 2.76
N ALA A 121 -14.66 26.16 1.53
CA ALA A 121 -15.80 25.35 1.13
C ALA A 121 -15.57 23.84 1.36
N GLU A 122 -14.34 23.44 1.69
CA GLU A 122 -13.95 22.05 1.98
C GLU A 122 -14.13 21.67 3.46
N VAL A 123 -14.13 22.68 4.37
CA VAL A 123 -14.34 22.55 5.83
C VAL A 123 -15.81 22.75 6.23
#